data_AF-A0A1M5PUV5-F1
#
_entry.id   AF-A0A1M5PUV5-F1
#
_cell.length_a   1.000
_cell.length_b   1.000
_cell.length_c   1.000
_cell.angle_alpha   90.00
_cell.angle_beta   90.00
_cell.angle_gamma   90.00
#
_symmetry.space_group_name_H-M   'P 1'
#
loop_
_entity.id
_entity.type
_entity.pdbx_description
1 polymer ?
#
loop_
_entity_poly.entity_id
_entity_poly.type
_entity_poly.pdbx_seq_one_letter_code
_entity_poly.pdbx_strand_id
1 'polypeptide(L)' 'MNIRKEFEAVFIAAVVVTSFAAYATAKVPNVQIAQASPAAVADGKMSVVVVKGKRLTAAQKAAAI' A
#
# COMPACT_ATOMS: atom_id res chain seq x y z
N MET A 1 18.37 30.08 33.05
CA MET A 1 17.44 29.03 32.58
C MET A 1 17.21 29.26 31.09
N ASN A 2 17.74 28.41 30.22
CA ASN A 2 17.79 28.66 28.78
C ASN A 2 16.74 27.80 28.05
N ILE A 3 15.56 28.40 27.83
CA ILE A 3 14.40 27.79 27.15
C ILE A 3 14.75 27.11 25.81
N ARG A 4 15.74 27.61 25.08
CA ARG A 4 16.20 27.00 23.82
C ARG A 4 16.77 25.59 24.01
N LYS A 5 17.49 25.36 25.10
CA LYS A 5 18.17 24.08 25.38
C LYS A 5 17.19 23.01 25.86
N GLU A 6 16.20 23.43 26.64
CA GLU A 6 15.11 22.54 27.08
C GLU A 6 14.19 22.16 25.92
N PHE A 7 13.97 23.07 24.97
CA PHE A 7 13.15 22.79 23.79
C PHE A 7 13.80 21.77 22.85
N GLU A 8 15.12 21.83 22.70
CA GLU A 8 15.89 20.85 21.94
C GLU A 8 15.74 19.44 22.55
N ALA A 9 15.84 19.32 23.88
CA ALA A 9 15.66 18.05 24.56
C ALA A 9 14.25 17.45 24.34
N VAL A 10 13.21 18.26 24.45
CA VAL A 10 11.82 17.81 24.21
C VAL A 10 11.60 17.42 22.75
N PHE A 11 12.16 18.19 21.81
CA PHE A 11 12.06 17.89 20.38
C PHE A 11 12.72 16.55 20.04
N ILE A 12 13.94 16.32 20.52
CA ILE A 12 14.65 15.04 20.30
C ILE A 12 13.88 13.88 20.92
N ALA A 13 13.35 14.04 22.13
CA ALA A 13 12.54 13.02 22.77
C ALA A 13 11.27 12.68 21.96
N ALA A 14 10.58 13.71 21.44
CA ALA A 14 9.40 13.51 20.61
C ALA A 14 9.73 12.73 19.33
N VAL A 15 10.80 13.11 18.62
CA VAL A 15 11.24 12.45 17.37
C VAL A 15 11.55 10.96 17.60
N VAL A 16 12.24 10.63 18.70
CA VAL A 16 12.57 9.24 19.03
C VAL A 16 11.30 8.42 19.26
N VAL A 17 10.36 8.93 20.06
CA VAL A 17 9.12 8.23 20.40
C VAL A 17 8.25 8.04 19.16
N THR A 18 8.07 9.08 18.35
CA THR A 18 7.22 9.00 17.14
C THR A 18 7.81 8.06 16.10
N SER A 19 9.14 8.06 15.94
CA SER A 19 9.81 7.17 14.99
C SER A 19 9.60 5.71 15.38
N PHE A 20 9.81 5.37 16.66
CA PHE A 20 9.59 4.00 17.14
C PHE A 20 8.13 3.56 16.98
N ALA A 21 7.18 4.41 17.36
CA ALA A 21 5.76 4.12 17.21
C ALA A 21 5.34 3.91 15.75
N ALA A 22 5.88 4.70 14.82
CA ALA A 22 5.59 4.57 13.38
C ALA A 22 6.01 3.19 12.83
N TYR A 23 7.18 2.69 13.22
CA TYR A 23 7.63 1.35 12.80
C TYR A 23 6.86 0.24 13.51
N ALA A 24 6.58 0.37 14.81
CA ALA A 24 5.85 -0.65 15.57
C ALA A 24 4.38 -0.79 15.12
N THR A 25 3.76 0.28 14.66
CA THR A 25 2.35 0.31 14.22
C THR A 25 2.19 0.23 12.70
N ALA A 26 3.28 0.10 11.95
CA ALA A 26 3.24 -0.02 10.50
C ALA A 26 2.46 -1.28 10.08
N LYS A 27 1.22 -1.08 9.61
CA LYS A 27 0.38 -2.16 9.10
C LYS A 27 0.96 -2.66 7.77
N VAL A 28 1.51 -3.87 7.77
CA VAL A 28 1.98 -4.51 6.53
C VAL A 28 0.76 -4.92 5.69
N PRO A 29 0.64 -4.47 4.43
CA PRO A 29 -0.40 -4.95 3.53
C PRO A 29 -0.19 -6.44 3.27
N ASN A 30 -1.21 -7.25 3.53
CA ASN A 30 -1.16 -8.67 3.23
C ASN A 30 -1.38 -8.86 1.73
N VAL A 31 -0.28 -8.96 0.98
CA VAL A 31 -0.32 -9.14 -0.48
C VAL A 31 -0.59 -10.61 -0.79
N GLN A 32 -1.83 -10.92 -1.19
CA GLN A 32 -2.18 -12.24 -1.69
C GLN A 32 -1.63 -12.40 -3.12
N ILE A 33 -0.53 -13.14 -3.26
CA ILE A 33 -0.01 -13.53 -4.56
C ILE A 33 -0.86 -14.70 -5.08
N ALA A 34 -1.75 -14.44 -6.03
CA ALA A 34 -2.50 -15.49 -6.71
C ALA A 34 -1.59 -16.20 -7.73
N GLN A 35 -1.48 -17.52 -7.63
CA GLN A 35 -0.79 -18.36 -8.62
C GLN A 35 -1.55 -18.33 -9.95
N ALA A 36 -0.85 -17.96 -11.03
CA ALA A 36 -1.43 -17.87 -12.37
C ALA A 36 -1.49 -19.26 -13.04
N SER A 37 -2.61 -19.57 -13.69
CA SER A 37 -2.75 -20.77 -14.53
C SER A 37 -2.29 -20.48 -15.96
N PRO A 38 -1.64 -21.45 -16.64
CA PRO A 38 -1.09 -21.25 -17.98
C PRO A 38 -2.19 -21.11 -19.04
N ALA A 39 -2.01 -20.18 -19.98
CA ALA A 39 -2.93 -19.91 -21.08
C ALA A 39 -2.65 -20.84 -22.28
N ALA A 40 -3.70 -21.36 -22.92
CA ALA A 40 -3.60 -22.15 -24.14
C ALA A 40 -3.39 -21.25 -25.37
N VAL A 41 -2.47 -21.68 -26.26
CA VAL A 41 -2.05 -20.95 -27.47
C VAL A 41 -2.89 -21.40 -28.66
N ALA A 42 -3.41 -20.45 -29.46
CA ALA A 42 -3.99 -20.74 -30.77
C ALA A 42 -3.22 -19.97 -31.86
N ASP A 43 -2.72 -20.71 -32.86
CA ASP A 43 -1.92 -20.24 -33.99
C ASP A 43 -2.75 -19.37 -34.95
N GLY A 44 -2.39 -18.11 -35.05
CA GLY A 44 -2.92 -17.17 -36.04
C GLY A 44 -2.31 -15.78 -35.81
N LYS A 45 -1.78 -15.14 -36.85
CA LYS A 45 -1.04 -13.86 -36.76
C LYS A 45 -1.96 -12.67 -36.41
N MET A 46 -2.48 -12.64 -35.18
CA MET A 46 -3.11 -11.48 -34.56
C MET A 46 -2.60 -11.34 -33.14
N SER A 47 -2.18 -10.13 -32.77
CA SER A 47 -1.80 -9.80 -31.41
C SER A 47 -3.05 -9.74 -30.52
N VAL A 48 -3.32 -10.80 -29.77
CA VAL A 48 -4.43 -10.86 -28.80
C VAL A 48 -3.91 -10.45 -27.43
N VAL A 49 -4.35 -9.29 -26.93
CA VAL A 49 -4.11 -8.86 -25.54
C VAL A 49 -5.38 -9.10 -24.73
N VAL A 50 -5.37 -10.11 -23.86
CA VAL A 50 -6.51 -10.43 -22.99
C VAL A 50 -6.35 -9.73 -21.64
N VAL A 51 -7.15 -8.69 -21.40
CA VAL A 51 -7.21 -8.00 -20.09
C VAL A 51 -8.45 -8.48 -19.33
N LYS A 52 -8.26 -9.01 -18.12
CA LYS A 52 -9.35 -9.41 -17.22
C LYS A 52 -9.35 -8.53 -15.97
N GLY A 53 -10.42 -7.76 -15.79
CA GLY A 53 -10.70 -6.99 -14.56
C GLY A 53 -11.84 -7.60 -13.76
N LYS A 54 -11.81 -7.46 -12.42
CA LYS A 54 -12.97 -7.79 -11.57
C LYS A 54 -14.06 -6.73 -11.76
N ARG A 55 -15.33 -7.16 -11.87
CA ARG A 55 -16.47 -6.23 -11.87
C ARG A 55 -16.63 -5.61 -10.48
N LEU A 56 -16.68 -4.29 -10.43
CA LEU A 56 -16.97 -3.56 -9.21
C LEU A 56 -18.39 -3.87 -8.76
N THR A 57 -18.57 -4.14 -7.47
CA THR A 57 -19.90 -4.29 -6.87
C THR A 57 -20.58 -2.93 -6.72
N ALA A 58 -21.90 -2.89 -6.54
CA ALA A 58 -22.65 -1.63 -6.43
C ALA A 58 -22.11 -0.70 -5.32
N ALA A 59 -21.66 -1.29 -4.20
CA ALA A 59 -21.04 -0.56 -3.10
C ALA A 59 -19.66 0.03 -3.48
N GLN A 60 -18.89 -0.69 -4.30
CA GLN A 60 -17.59 -0.22 -4.76
C GLN A 60 -17.70 0.86 -5.84
N LYS A 61 -18.83 0.93 -6.57
CA LYS A 61 -19.13 2.01 -7.52
C LYS A 61 -19.56 3.30 -6.82
N ALA A 62 -20.22 3.21 -5.66
CA ALA A 62 -20.64 4.37 -4.87
C ALA A 62 -19.47 5.05 -4.13
N ALA A 63 -18.40 4.31 -3.83
CA ALA A 63 -17.17 4.85 -3.23
C ALA A 63 -16.16 5.43 -4.25
N ALA A 64 -16.52 5.41 -5.54
CA ALA A 64 -15.70 5.95 -6.64
C ALA A 64 -16.37 7.17 -7.32
N ILE A 65 -17.42 7.73 -6.71
CA ILE A 65 -18.06 9.02 -7.05
C ILE A 65 -17.67 10.03 -5.98
#